data_AF-A0A5C7RD39-F1
#
_entry.id   AF-A0A5C7RD39-F1
#
_cell.length_a   1.000
_cell.length_b   1.000
_cell.length_c   1.000
_cell.angle_alpha   90.00
_cell.angle_beta   90.00
_cell.angle_gamma   90.00
#
_symmetry.space_group_name_H-M   'P 1'
#
loop_
_entity.id
_entity.type
_entity.pdbx_description
1 polymer ?
#
loop_
_entity_poly.entity_id
_entity_poly.type
_entity_poly.pdbx_seq_one_letter_code
_entity_poly.pdbx_strand_id
1 'polypeptide(L)'
;MNRLAIHLPLLIKFTALAALAWAVLKVVLIAQHDGVLAGLVFAGLHLPLCLFSTLFVCWLFDLHQGLGFLALASSLLNAVLI
;
A
#
# COMPACT_ATOMS: atom_id res chain seq x y z
N MET A 1 -29.29 -6.96 -6.83
CA MET A 1 -27.90 -7.13 -6.34
C MET A 1 -27.38 -5.79 -5.87
N ASN A 2 -26.87 -5.71 -4.64
CA ASN A 2 -26.47 -4.44 -4.03
C ASN A 2 -25.15 -3.95 -4.65
N ARG A 3 -25.19 -2.87 -5.45
CA ARG A 3 -24.00 -2.38 -6.22
C ARG A 3 -22.80 -2.10 -5.32
N LEU A 4 -23.04 -1.67 -4.07
CA LEU A 4 -22.00 -1.45 -3.07
C LEU A 4 -21.14 -2.70 -2.80
N ALA A 5 -21.75 -3.89 -2.77
CA ALA A 5 -21.04 -5.13 -2.44
C ALA A 5 -20.03 -5.53 -3.53
N ILE A 6 -20.23 -5.06 -4.76
CA ILE A 6 -19.36 -5.35 -5.91
C ILE A 6 -18.27 -4.29 -6.07
N HIS A 7 -18.63 -3.01 -5.92
CA HIS A 7 -17.67 -1.92 -6.16
C HIS A 7 -16.73 -1.68 -4.99
N LEU A 8 -17.16 -1.88 -3.74
CA LEU A 8 -16.36 -1.59 -2.56
C LEU A 8 -15.06 -2.40 -2.48
N PRO A 9 -15.06 -3.75 -2.66
CA PRO A 9 -13.82 -4.53 -2.63
C PRO A 9 -12.85 -4.11 -3.73
N LEU A 10 -13.39 -3.82 -4.90
CA LEU A 10 -12.62 -3.44 -6.07
C LEU A 10 -11.93 -2.09 -5.86
N LEU A 11 -12.66 -1.12 -5.29
CA LEU A 11 -12.12 0.20 -4.94
C LEU A 11 -10.98 0.07 -3.92
N ILE A 12 -11.16 -0.78 -2.91
CA ILE A 12 -10.18 -0.97 -1.83
C ILE A 12 -8.88 -1.58 -2.35
N LYS A 13 -8.99 -2.60 -3.21
CA LYS A 13 -7.81 -3.17 -3.87
C LYS A 13 -7.08 -2.15 -4.73
N PHE A 14 -7.81 -1.33 -5.50
CA PHE A 14 -7.19 -0.24 -6.26
C PHE A 14 -6.52 0.81 -5.37
N THR A 15 -7.12 1.18 -4.24
CA THR A 15 -6.50 2.12 -3.31
C THR A 15 -5.21 1.57 -2.70
N ALA A 16 -5.15 0.28 -2.40
CA ALA A 16 -3.94 -0.36 -1.90
C ALA A 16 -2.83 -0.39 -2.98
N LEU A 17 -3.19 -0.71 -4.24
CA LEU A 17 -2.25 -0.66 -5.37
C LEU A 17 -1.74 0.76 -5.64
N ALA A 18 -2.61 1.76 -5.54
CA ALA A 18 -2.23 3.17 -5.68
C ALA A 18 -1.28 3.60 -4.56
N ALA A 19 -1.51 3.15 -3.32
CA ALA A 19 -0.61 3.41 -2.19
C ALA A 19 0.79 2.81 -2.43
N LEU A 20 0.86 1.58 -2.97
CA LEU A 20 2.12 0.95 -3.32
C LEU A 20 2.85 1.70 -4.45
N ALA A 21 2.13 2.08 -5.50
CA ALA A 21 2.71 2.87 -6.60
C ALA A 21 3.27 4.21 -6.09
N TRP A 22 2.55 4.86 -5.18
CA TRP A 22 2.98 6.10 -4.53
C TRP A 22 4.23 5.90 -3.66
N ALA A 23 4.28 4.81 -2.89
CA ALA A 23 5.45 4.43 -2.11
C ALA A 23 6.70 4.24 -3.00
N VAL A 24 6.57 3.52 -4.11
CA VAL A 24 7.67 3.33 -5.08
C VAL A 24 8.13 4.67 -5.65
N LEU A 25 7.20 5.53 -6.05
CA LEU A 25 7.54 6.85 -6.58
C LEU A 25 8.30 7.69 -5.55
N LYS A 26 7.86 7.72 -4.28
CA LYS A 26 8.55 8.49 -3.24
C LYS A 26 9.94 7.96 -2.94
N VAL A 27 10.15 6.65 -2.93
CA VAL A 27 11.50 6.07 -2.81
C VAL A 27 12.42 6.57 -3.92
N VAL A 28 11.94 6.61 -5.17
CA VAL A 28 12.72 7.14 -6.29
C VAL A 28 13.02 8.63 -6.12
N LEU A 29 12.04 9.43 -5.69
CA LEU A 29 12.23 10.86 -5.44
C LEU A 29 13.23 11.14 -4.32
N ILE A 30 13.17 10.38 -3.22
CA ILE A 30 14.14 10.46 -2.12
C ILE A 30 15.54 10.08 -2.61
N ALA A 31 15.66 9.02 -3.40
CA ALA A 31 16.94 8.63 -3.98
C ALA A 31 17.55 9.72 -4.89
N GLN A 32 16.71 10.49 -5.58
CA GLN A 32 17.15 11.60 -6.42
C GLN A 32 17.53 12.85 -5.62
N HIS A 33 16.78 13.18 -4.55
CA HIS A 33 16.97 14.40 -3.78
C HIS A 33 18.02 14.25 -2.66
N ASP A 34 17.91 13.19 -1.86
CA ASP A 34 18.71 12.95 -0.65
C ASP A 34 19.80 11.88 -0.86
N GLY A 35 19.81 11.26 -2.04
CA GLY A 35 20.81 10.29 -2.47
C GLY A 35 20.41 8.83 -2.28
N VAL A 36 21.17 7.95 -2.93
CA VAL A 36 20.84 6.51 -3.06
C VAL A 36 20.77 5.79 -1.71
N LEU A 37 21.61 6.16 -0.73
CA LEU A 37 21.60 5.55 0.61
C LEU A 37 20.30 5.82 1.35
N ALA A 38 19.79 7.06 1.31
CA ALA A 38 18.51 7.41 1.92
C ALA A 38 17.37 6.62 1.25
N GLY A 39 17.34 6.59 -0.08
CA GLY A 39 16.39 5.79 -0.85
C GLY A 39 16.43 4.30 -0.49
N LEU A 40 17.62 3.72 -0.28
CA LEU A 40 17.78 2.32 0.12
C LEU A 40 17.20 2.03 1.50
N VAL A 41 17.35 2.94 2.48
CA VAL A 41 16.79 2.79 3.83
C VAL A 41 15.26 2.74 3.75
N PHE A 42 14.63 3.67 3.05
CA PHE A 42 13.17 3.67 2.89
C PHE A 42 12.66 2.48 2.07
N ALA A 43 13.40 2.08 1.04
CA ALA A 43 13.11 0.88 0.23
C ALA A 43 13.26 -0.42 1.02
N GLY A 44 14.15 -0.45 2.02
CA GLY A 44 14.38 -1.63 2.86
C GLY A 44 13.41 -1.73 4.04
N LEU A 45 12.90 -0.60 4.54
CA LEU A 45 12.06 -0.58 5.74
C LEU A 45 10.57 -0.54 5.39
N HIS A 46 10.12 0.50 4.69
CA HIS A 46 8.69 0.78 4.53
C HIS A 46 8.10 0.21 3.25
N LEU A 47 8.88 0.14 2.16
CA LEU A 47 8.40 -0.41 0.89
C LEU A 47 8.00 -1.90 0.98
N PRO A 48 8.73 -2.80 1.67
CA PRO A 48 8.35 -4.19 1.80
C PRO A 48 7.11 -4.35 2.69
N LEU A 49 6.99 -3.55 3.76
CA LEU A 49 5.80 -3.51 4.61
C LEU A 49 4.58 -3.00 3.85
N CYS A 50 4.74 -1.99 3.01
CA CYS A 50 3.70 -1.49 2.12
C CYS A 50 3.26 -2.60 1.15
N LEU A 51 4.20 -3.23 0.43
CA LEU A 51 3.95 -4.34 -0.50
C LEU A 51 3.20 -5.49 0.17
N PHE A 52 3.68 -5.96 1.33
CA PHE A 52 3.05 -7.03 2.08
C PHE A 52 1.63 -6.67 2.51
N SER A 53 1.43 -5.45 3.02
CA SER A 53 0.11 -4.95 3.40
C SER A 53 -0.83 -4.89 2.19
N THR A 54 -0.36 -4.41 1.03
CA THR A 54 -1.13 -4.37 -0.22
C THR A 54 -1.54 -5.77 -0.68
N LEU A 55 -0.63 -6.75 -0.63
CA LEU A 55 -0.93 -8.15 -0.96
C LEU A 55 -2.00 -8.73 -0.02
N PHE A 56 -1.90 -8.42 1.28
CA PHE A 56 -2.89 -8.79 2.27
C PHE A 56 -4.26 -8.15 2.01
N VAL A 57 -4.32 -6.90 1.56
CA VAL A 57 -5.61 -6.30 1.12
C VAL A 57 -6.18 -7.07 -0.06
N CYS A 58 -5.37 -7.33 -1.09
CA CYS A 58 -5.84 -8.01 -2.30
C CYS A 58 -6.38 -9.42 -2.03
N TRP A 59 -5.79 -10.13 -1.07
CA TRP A 59 -6.18 -11.49 -0.71
C TRP A 59 -7.26 -11.55 0.38
N LEU A 60 -7.04 -10.88 1.51
CA LEU A 60 -7.82 -11.08 2.73
C LEU A 60 -9.13 -10.27 2.73
N PHE A 61 -9.22 -9.19 1.95
CA PHE A 61 -10.39 -8.31 2.00
C PHE A 61 -11.70 -9.02 1.61
N ASP A 62 -11.64 -9.95 0.66
CA ASP A 62 -12.82 -10.71 0.23
C ASP A 62 -13.26 -11.76 1.27
N LEU A 63 -12.33 -12.21 2.13
CA LEU A 63 -12.57 -13.23 3.16
C LEU A 63 -12.95 -12.61 4.51
N HIS A 64 -12.25 -11.54 4.90
CA HIS A 64 -12.40 -10.85 6.19
C HIS A 64 -12.24 -9.34 5.97
N GLN A 65 -13.35 -8.66 5.68
CA GLN A 65 -13.36 -7.22 5.39
C GLN A 65 -12.68 -6.38 6.49
N GLY A 66 -12.89 -6.71 7.77
CA GLY A 66 -12.27 -5.98 8.89
C GLY A 66 -10.73 -6.03 8.88
N LEU A 67 -10.16 -7.22 8.69
CA LEU A 67 -8.70 -7.39 8.58
C LEU A 67 -8.17 -6.79 7.27
N GLY A 68 -8.96 -6.85 6.20
CA GLY A 68 -8.62 -6.19 4.94
C GLY A 68 -8.54 -4.67 5.05
N PHE A 69 -9.45 -4.02 5.80
CA PHE A 69 -9.35 -2.59 6.10
C PHE A 69 -8.14 -2.24 6.96
N LEU A 70 -7.77 -3.10 7.92
CA LEU A 70 -6.56 -2.91 8.73
C LEU A 70 -5.30 -3.01 7.86
N ALA A 71 -5.26 -3.96 6.93
CA ALA A 71 -4.18 -4.07 5.94
C ALA A 71 -4.13 -2.84 5.01
N LEU A 72 -5.29 -2.29 4.62
CA LEU A 72 -5.35 -1.05 3.82
C LEU A 72 -4.77 0.13 4.59
N ALA A 73 -5.16 0.29 5.87
CA ALA A 73 -4.62 1.33 6.73
C ALA A 73 -3.09 1.20 6.89
N SER A 74 -2.59 -0.02 7.09
CA SER A 74 -1.15 -0.30 7.12
C SER A 74 -0.45 0.05 5.80
N SER A 75 -1.05 -0.30 4.66
CA SER A 75 -0.51 0.01 3.32
C SER A 75 -0.42 1.52 3.11
N LEU A 76 -1.46 2.27 3.47
CA LEU A 76 -1.51 3.73 3.36
C LEU A 76 -0.52 4.40 4.31
N LEU A 77 -0.44 3.94 5.56
CA LEU A 77 0.45 4.51 6.56
C LEU A 77 1.92 4.33 6.16
N ASN A 78 2.31 3.14 5.69
CA ASN A 78 3.66 2.92 5.15
C ASN A 78 3.93 3.76 3.90
N ALA A 79 2.95 3.90 3.01
CA ALA A 79 3.10 4.77 1.84
C ALA A 79 3.23 6.25 2.22
N VAL A 80 2.65 6.71 3.34
CA VAL A 80 2.77 8.09 3.83
C VAL A 80 4.10 8.32 4.54
N LEU A 81 4.60 7.35 5.32
CA LEU A 81 5.83 7.45 6.10
C LEU A 81 7.12 7.41 5.28
N ILE A 82 7.08 6.89 4.05
CA ILE A 82 8.14 7.07 3.06
C ILE A 82 8.20 8.54 2.66
#